data_AF-A0A098G458-F1
#
_entry.id   AF-A0A098G458-F1
#
_cell.length_a   1.000
_cell.length_b   1.000
_cell.length_c   1.000
_cell.angle_alpha   90.00
_cell.angle_beta   90.00
_cell.angle_gamma   90.00
#
_symmetry.space_group_name_H-M   'P 1'
#
loop_
_entity.id
_entity.type
_entity.pdbx_description
1 polymer ?
#
loop_
_entity_poly.entity_id
_entity_poly.type
_entity_poly.pdbx_seq_one_letter_code
_entity_poly.pdbx_strand_id
1 'polypeptide(L)'
;MGDDFKHVTPNKEYIISDTELSEIKTVIKGTNYQEDFIKLNEELKSYQCLLPNAIKHSMSFCEQDGTRVLAIGFDPDFGSMDIFSFVEVSKIKPLKLNKYSKLINAN
;
A
#
# COMPACT_ATOMS: atom_id res chain seq x y z
N MET A 1 -20.30 -3.36 -0.03
CA MET A 1 -20.60 -1.93 -0.28
C MET A 1 -19.62 -1.48 -1.36
N GLY A 2 -20.12 -1.39 -2.61
CA GLY A 2 -19.44 -0.89 -3.81
C GLY A 2 -18.01 -1.36 -4.09
N ASP A 3 -17.82 -2.52 -4.74
CA ASP A 3 -16.52 -2.93 -5.32
C ASP A 3 -16.20 -2.20 -6.65
N ASP A 4 -16.71 -0.97 -6.85
CA ASP A 4 -16.43 -0.16 -8.04
C ASP A 4 -15.27 0.80 -7.77
N PHE A 5 -14.08 0.25 -7.50
CA PHE A 5 -12.83 1.03 -7.42
C PHE A 5 -12.25 1.38 -8.82
N LYS A 6 -13.03 1.20 -9.89
CA LYS A 6 -12.68 1.46 -11.30
C LYS A 6 -12.44 2.94 -11.64
N HIS A 7 -12.52 3.86 -10.68
CA HIS A 7 -12.43 5.30 -10.91
C HIS A 7 -11.08 5.92 -10.49
N VAL A 8 -10.15 5.13 -9.95
CA VAL A 8 -8.81 5.62 -9.61
C VAL A 8 -7.84 5.17 -10.69
N THR A 9 -7.40 6.12 -11.53
CA THR A 9 -6.38 5.89 -12.55
C THR A 9 -5.12 6.67 -12.16
N PRO A 10 -3.99 6.00 -11.89
CA PRO A 10 -2.74 6.70 -11.63
C PRO A 10 -2.23 7.37 -12.91
N ASN A 11 -1.63 8.56 -12.77
CA ASN A 11 -1.11 9.33 -13.91
C ASN A 11 0.00 8.58 -14.66
N LYS A 12 0.88 7.91 -13.91
CA LYS A 12 1.93 7.02 -14.42
C LYS A 12 1.73 5.62 -13.79
N GLU A 13 0.84 4.83 -14.38
CA GLU A 13 0.55 3.47 -13.92
C GLU A 13 1.76 2.55 -14.11
N TYR A 14 2.10 1.80 -13.07
CA TYR A 14 3.07 0.73 -13.17
C TYR A 14 2.35 -0.57 -13.58
N ILE A 15 2.53 -0.99 -14.83
CA ILE A 15 1.89 -2.17 -15.39
C ILE A 15 2.79 -3.39 -15.16
N ILE A 16 2.22 -4.43 -14.56
CA ILE A 16 2.89 -5.71 -14.31
C ILE A 16 2.31 -6.74 -15.28
N SER A 17 3.17 -7.48 -15.99
CA SER A 17 2.74 -8.57 -16.86
C SER A 17 2.24 -9.78 -16.07
N ASP A 18 1.44 -10.64 -16.69
CA ASP A 18 0.95 -11.87 -16.06
C ASP A 18 2.10 -12.82 -15.62
N THR A 19 3.21 -12.79 -16.36
CA THR A 19 4.42 -13.57 -16.05
C THR A 19 5.07 -13.05 -14.78
N GLU A 20 5.36 -11.74 -14.70
CA GLU A 20 5.95 -11.12 -13.50
C GLU A 20 5.04 -11.30 -12.29
N LEU A 21 3.72 -11.16 -12.47
CA LEU A 21 2.76 -11.37 -11.39
C LEU A 21 2.79 -12.82 -10.88
N SER A 22 2.96 -13.78 -11.78
CA SER A 22 3.06 -15.20 -11.41
C SER A 22 4.34 -15.48 -10.63
N GLU A 23 5.47 -14.92 -11.05
CA GLU A 23 6.75 -15.00 -10.34
C GLU A 23 6.65 -14.40 -8.93
N ILE A 24 6.09 -13.19 -8.80
CA ILE A 24 5.88 -12.54 -7.50
C ILE A 24 5.03 -13.42 -6.58
N LYS A 25 3.96 -14.03 -7.09
CA LYS A 25 3.08 -14.92 -6.32
C LYS A 25 3.77 -16.20 -5.83
N THR A 26 4.88 -16.61 -6.44
CA THR A 26 5.67 -17.74 -5.92
C THR A 26 6.39 -17.40 -4.62
N VAL A 27 6.80 -16.13 -4.47
CA VAL A 27 7.55 -15.62 -3.32
C VAL A 27 6.59 -15.10 -2.24
N ILE A 28 5.70 -14.20 -2.63
CA ILE A 28 4.73 -13.50 -1.76
C ILE A 28 3.36 -14.14 -1.97
N LYS A 29 2.86 -14.87 -0.97
CA LYS A 29 1.62 -15.66 -1.12
C LYS A 29 0.36 -14.88 -0.79
N GLY A 30 0.48 -13.79 -0.03
CA GLY A 30 -0.65 -12.98 0.42
C GLY A 30 -1.50 -13.63 1.51
N THR A 31 -1.01 -14.70 2.13
CA THR A 31 -1.75 -15.48 3.14
C THR A 31 -1.35 -15.14 4.57
N ASN A 32 -0.12 -14.67 4.78
CA ASN A 32 0.38 -14.27 6.10
C ASN A 32 1.21 -13.01 5.93
N TYR A 33 0.65 -11.89 6.38
CA TYR A 33 1.29 -10.58 6.31
C TYR A 33 2.72 -10.55 6.88
N GLN A 34 2.96 -11.20 8.02
CA GLN A 34 4.27 -11.14 8.68
C GLN A 34 5.33 -11.87 7.85
N GLU A 35 5.00 -13.08 7.39
CA GLU A 35 5.89 -13.88 6.55
C GLU A 35 6.15 -13.20 5.20
N ASP A 36 5.09 -12.70 4.56
CA ASP A 36 5.18 -12.01 3.28
C ASP A 36 5.99 -10.72 3.38
N PHE A 37 5.88 -9.98 4.50
CA PHE A 37 6.68 -8.78 4.75
C PHE A 37 8.16 -9.08 4.95
N ILE A 38 8.50 -10.19 5.64
CA ILE A 38 9.89 -10.61 5.81
C ILE A 38 10.50 -10.92 4.43
N LYS A 39 9.81 -11.74 3.62
CA LYS A 39 10.27 -12.09 2.27
C LYS A 39 10.41 -10.86 1.37
N LEU A 40 9.44 -9.95 1.39
CA LEU A 40 9.53 -8.70 0.63
C LEU A 40 10.79 -7.91 0.99
N ASN A 41 11.13 -7.82 2.29
CA ASN A 41 12.35 -7.13 2.69
C ASN A 41 13.62 -7.88 2.28
N GLU A 42 13.62 -9.21 2.28
CA GLU A 42 14.75 -10.02 1.79
C GLU A 42 14.97 -9.82 0.29
N GLU A 43 13.90 -9.85 -0.51
CA GLU A 43 13.96 -9.56 -1.94
C GLU A 43 14.50 -8.16 -2.19
N LEU A 44 13.95 -7.13 -1.53
CA LEU A 44 14.44 -5.76 -1.71
C LEU A 44 15.93 -5.62 -1.35
N LYS A 45 16.40 -6.30 -0.31
CA LYS A 45 17.83 -6.31 0.06
C LYS A 45 18.70 -6.96 -1.01
N SER A 46 18.22 -8.00 -1.68
CA SER A 46 18.96 -8.65 -2.79
C SER A 46 19.21 -7.65 -3.94
N TYR A 47 18.25 -6.76 -4.17
CA TYR A 47 18.35 -5.63 -5.11
C TYR A 47 19.04 -4.38 -4.54
N GLN A 48 19.65 -4.46 -3.36
CA GLN A 48 20.24 -3.32 -2.64
C GLN A 48 19.27 -2.14 -2.44
N CYS A 49 17.98 -2.43 -2.42
CA CYS A 49 16.89 -1.48 -2.25
C CYS A 49 16.33 -1.55 -0.82
N LEU A 50 15.68 -0.46 -0.41
CA LEU A 50 14.93 -0.40 0.85
C LEU A 50 13.45 -0.21 0.54
N LEU A 51 12.60 -0.75 1.41
CA LEU A 51 11.17 -0.53 1.31
C LEU A 51 10.86 0.98 1.40
N PRO A 52 10.20 1.57 0.38
CA PRO A 52 9.88 2.99 0.35
C PRO A 52 9.09 3.44 1.57
N ASN A 53 9.37 4.65 2.05
CA ASN A 53 8.69 5.21 3.21
C ASN A 53 7.18 5.36 2.99
N ALA A 54 6.75 5.73 1.78
CA ALA A 54 5.33 5.82 1.44
C ALA A 54 4.58 4.51 1.70
N ILE A 55 5.18 3.37 1.30
CA ILE A 55 4.62 2.04 1.55
C ILE A 55 4.57 1.76 3.06
N LYS A 56 5.67 1.96 3.79
CA LYS A 56 5.72 1.78 5.26
C LYS A 56 4.65 2.61 5.99
N HIS A 57 4.45 3.85 5.55
CA HIS A 57 3.45 4.73 6.13
C HIS A 57 2.04 4.20 5.92
N SER A 58 1.71 3.75 4.70
CA SER A 58 0.40 3.17 4.38
C SER A 58 0.10 1.90 5.19
N MET A 59 1.07 0.97 5.28
CA MET A 59 0.94 -0.30 6.00
C MET A 59 0.78 -0.12 7.51
N SER A 60 1.41 0.92 8.08
CA SER A 60 1.37 1.16 9.53
C SER A 60 0.23 2.09 9.96
N PHE A 61 -0.58 2.61 9.03
CA PHE A 61 -1.54 3.69 9.30
C PHE A 61 -2.75 3.22 10.12
N CYS A 62 -3.26 2.04 9.81
CA CYS A 62 -4.43 1.46 10.44
C CYS A 62 -4.09 0.15 11.16
N GLU A 63 -5.00 -0.30 12.00
CA GLU A 63 -5.08 -1.70 12.40
C GLU A 63 -5.31 -2.60 11.18
N GLN A 64 -5.14 -3.92 11.36
CA GLN A 64 -5.28 -4.91 10.30
C GLN A 64 -6.60 -4.73 9.52
N ASP A 65 -6.55 -4.88 8.20
CA ASP A 65 -7.69 -4.72 7.29
C ASP A 65 -8.36 -3.33 7.32
N GLY A 66 -7.69 -2.32 7.89
CA GLY A 66 -8.17 -0.92 7.93
C GLY A 66 -7.65 -0.03 6.81
N THR A 67 -6.79 -0.56 5.93
CA THR A 67 -6.27 0.12 4.75
C THR A 67 -6.29 -0.83 3.56
N ARG A 68 -6.66 -0.31 2.38
CA ARG A 68 -6.51 -0.98 1.10
C ARG A 68 -5.82 -0.04 0.12
N VAL A 69 -4.75 -0.49 -0.53
CA VAL A 69 -4.13 0.23 -1.65
C VAL A 69 -4.99 0.04 -2.89
N LEU A 70 -5.33 1.14 -3.57
CA LEU A 70 -6.18 1.13 -4.76
C LEU A 70 -5.39 1.42 -6.03
N ALA A 71 -4.38 2.28 -5.95
CA ALA A 71 -3.52 2.59 -7.09
C ALA A 71 -2.12 2.98 -6.60
N ILE A 72 -1.13 2.65 -7.43
CA ILE A 72 0.26 3.08 -7.24
C ILE A 72 0.70 3.75 -8.54
N GLY A 73 1.15 5.00 -8.42
CA GLY A 73 1.83 5.72 -9.48
C GLY A 73 3.33 5.75 -9.22
N PHE A 74 4.13 5.64 -10.27
CA PHE A 74 5.58 5.81 -10.18
C PHE A 74 6.04 6.91 -11.11
N ASP A 75 6.73 7.92 -10.57
CA ASP A 75 7.39 8.94 -11.36
C ASP A 75 8.90 8.67 -11.42
N PRO A 76 9.42 8.12 -12.55
CA PRO A 76 10.85 7.85 -12.71
C PRO A 76 11.69 9.13 -12.79
N ASP A 77 11.11 10.26 -13.21
CA ASP A 77 11.83 11.53 -13.37
C ASP A 77 12.19 12.13 -11.99
N PHE A 78 11.38 11.83 -10.97
CA PHE A 78 11.56 12.30 -9.60
C PHE A 78 11.97 11.18 -8.63
N GLY A 79 11.96 9.92 -9.07
CA GLY A 79 12.22 8.75 -8.21
C GLY A 79 11.19 8.61 -7.08
N SER A 80 9.97 9.12 -7.29
CA SER A 80 8.92 9.17 -6.28
C SER A 80 7.75 8.23 -6.60
N MET A 81 7.11 7.73 -5.55
CA MET A 81 5.95 6.86 -5.64
C MET A 81 4.75 7.54 -5.00
N ASP A 82 3.64 7.57 -5.72
CA ASP A 82 2.35 8.04 -5.23
C ASP A 82 1.45 6.84 -4.95
N ILE A 83 0.83 6.81 -3.77
CA ILE A 83 -0.03 5.70 -3.36
C ILE A 83 -1.40 6.26 -3.02
N PHE A 84 -2.43 5.79 -3.73
CA PHE A 84 -3.81 6.04 -3.36
C PHE A 84 -4.34 4.89 -2.51
N SER A 85 -4.77 5.20 -1.28
CA SER A 85 -5.26 4.20 -0.33
C SER A 85 -6.64 4.57 0.19
N PHE A 86 -7.53 3.58 0.26
CA PHE A 86 -8.75 3.66 1.02
C PHE A 86 -8.46 3.32 2.47
N VAL A 87 -9.01 4.10 3.40
CA VAL A 87 -8.78 3.94 4.84
C VAL A 87 -10.10 3.94 5.58
N GLU A 88 -10.30 2.94 6.43
CA GLU A 88 -11.41 2.90 7.37
C GLU A 88 -11.06 3.75 8.60
N VAL A 89 -11.74 4.88 8.78
CA VAL A 89 -11.43 5.88 9.82
C VAL A 89 -11.49 5.28 11.24
N SER A 90 -12.46 4.39 11.50
CA SER A 90 -12.62 3.67 12.77
C SER A 90 -11.42 2.78 13.15
N LYS A 91 -10.60 2.39 12.17
CA LYS A 91 -9.43 1.52 12.35
C LYS A 91 -8.11 2.27 12.31
N ILE A 92 -8.13 3.60 12.22
CA ILE A 92 -6.91 4.41 12.32
C ILE A 92 -6.34 4.28 13.73
N LYS A 93 -5.03 4.03 13.83
CA LYS A 93 -4.37 3.86 15.13
C LYS A 93 -4.52 5.12 15.99
N PRO A 94 -4.80 5.00 17.31
CA PRO A 94 -5.08 6.15 18.18
C PRO A 94 -4.02 7.28 18.13
N LEU A 95 -2.74 6.91 18.07
CA LEU A 95 -1.62 7.86 17.97
C LEU A 95 -1.65 8.72 16.69
N LYS A 96 -2.24 8.20 15.61
CA LYS A 96 -2.36 8.88 14.31
C LYS A 96 -3.69 9.62 14.18
N LEU A 97 -4.70 9.24 14.95
CA LEU A 97 -6.07 9.75 14.89
C LEU A 97 -6.19 11.25 15.26
N ASN A 98 -5.37 11.74 16.20
CA ASN A 98 -5.44 13.14 16.67
C ASN A 98 -5.31 14.18 15.54
N LYS A 99 -4.54 13.88 14.49
CA LYS A 99 -4.37 14.74 13.31
C LYS A 99 -5.61 14.80 12.41
N TYR A 100 -6.51 13.83 12.54
CA TYR A 100 -7.70 13.64 11.71
C TYR A 100 -9.00 13.85 12.49
N SER A 101 -8.93 14.38 13.72
CA SER A 101 -10.08 14.66 14.58
C SER A 101 -11.21 15.43 13.89
N LYS A 102 -10.88 16.32 12.95
CA LYS A 102 -11.87 17.06 12.14
C LYS A 102 -12.71 16.18 11.21
N LEU A 103 -12.17 15.05 10.74
CA LEU A 103 -12.90 14.11 9.89
C LEU A 103 -13.91 13.25 10.69
N ILE A 104 -13.67 13.09 11.98
CA ILE A 104 -14.49 12.24 12.88
C ILE A 104 -15.73 13.00 13.35
N ASN A 105 -15.59 14.32 13.57
CA ASN A 105 -16.65 15.19 14.08
C ASN A 105 -17.54 15.80 13.00
N ALA A 106 -17.39 15.38 11.74
CA ALA A 106 -18.15 15.92 10.60
C ALA A 106 -19.41 15.09 10.25
N ASN A 107 -19.88 14.25 11.18
CA ASN A 107 -21.12 13.48 11.04
C ASN A 107 -22.31 14.17 11.72
#